data_AF-A0A7W1MEG3-F1
#
_entry.id   AF-A0A7W1MEG3-F1
#
_cell.length_a   1.000
_cell.length_b   1.000
_cell.length_c   1.000
_cell.angle_alpha   90.00
_cell.angle_beta   90.00
_cell.angle_gamma   90.00
#
_symmetry.space_group_name_H-M   'P 1'
#
loop_
_entity.id
_entity.type
_entity.pdbx_description
1 polymer ?
#
loop_
_entity_poly.entity_id
_entity_poly.type
_entity_poly.pdbx_seq_one_letter_code
_entity_poly.pdbx_strand_id
1 'polypeptide(L)'
;MLYSTALAVLVAPIAPCYAFQPVHAVNINDIATALKVEKLIEKANKYFKAQDSKKLLETMLDIKHETEAYTGQKIDISNSLDQVEKEIKAKGGKISKAELKAIKNTIKKSEKKHNHKALYMAAALESGCNYDADAVNIEWDYLCKSASKGKDKEDEEMILPVRVTVGVTIALVGVFITILPFPPCKTWGPALITSGVGLAIEGGCGKIEDDRKEEKNKKYS
;
A
#
# COMPACT_ATOMS: atom_id res chain seq x y z
N MET A 1 47.33 -20.12 -36.70
CA MET A 1 47.14 -18.66 -36.84
C MET A 1 45.67 -18.39 -37.10
N LEU A 2 45.16 -17.31 -36.50
CA LEU A 2 43.88 -16.63 -36.73
C LEU A 2 42.62 -17.10 -35.95
N TYR A 3 42.56 -16.56 -34.72
CA TYR A 3 41.45 -15.92 -33.99
C TYR A 3 40.02 -16.49 -34.02
N SER A 4 39.63 -17.07 -32.88
CA SER A 4 38.24 -17.21 -32.43
C SER A 4 37.87 -15.96 -31.61
N THR A 5 36.96 -15.14 -32.14
CA THR A 5 36.43 -13.95 -31.46
C THR A 5 35.28 -14.35 -30.53
N ALA A 6 35.56 -14.40 -29.23
CA ALA A 6 34.54 -14.51 -28.20
C ALA A 6 33.77 -13.18 -28.09
N LEU A 7 32.50 -13.20 -28.50
CA LEU A 7 31.57 -12.08 -28.35
C LEU A 7 31.07 -12.07 -26.89
N ALA A 8 31.73 -11.30 -26.03
CA ALA A 8 31.27 -11.07 -24.66
C ALA A 8 30.08 -10.09 -24.69
N VAL A 9 28.86 -10.60 -24.52
CA VAL A 9 27.65 -9.79 -24.31
C VAL A 9 27.71 -9.24 -22.88
N LEU A 10 28.16 -8.00 -22.74
CA LEU A 10 27.99 -7.23 -21.51
C LEU A 10 26.50 -6.90 -21.34
N VAL A 11 25.81 -7.68 -20.50
CA VAL A 11 24.51 -7.29 -19.97
C VAL A 11 24.77 -6.20 -18.94
N ALA A 12 24.61 -4.94 -19.35
CA ALA A 12 24.62 -3.83 -18.43
C ALA A 12 23.46 -4.00 -17.42
N PRO A 13 23.70 -3.94 -16.11
CA PRO A 13 22.61 -3.84 -15.16
C PRO A 13 21.92 -2.50 -15.41
N ILE A 14 20.67 -2.55 -15.87
CA ILE A 14 19.78 -1.39 -15.89
C ILE A 14 19.39 -1.13 -14.43
N ALA A 15 20.32 -0.62 -13.64
CA ALA A 15 19.97 0.05 -12.41
C ALA A 15 19.21 1.31 -12.84
N PRO A 16 17.97 1.55 -12.37
CA PRO A 16 17.37 2.86 -12.53
C PRO A 16 18.27 3.84 -11.78
N CYS A 17 19.12 4.53 -12.53
CA CYS A 17 19.80 5.72 -12.07
C CYS A 17 18.70 6.75 -11.81
N TYR A 18 18.22 6.79 -10.56
CA TYR A 18 17.48 7.92 -10.04
C TYR A 18 18.39 9.13 -10.23
N ALA A 19 18.14 9.89 -11.30
CA ALA A 19 18.89 11.08 -11.63
C ALA A 19 18.88 11.97 -10.40
N PHE A 20 20.07 12.17 -9.83
CA PHE A 20 20.31 13.05 -8.71
C PHE A 20 20.01 14.46 -9.18
N GLN A 21 18.79 14.95 -8.92
CA GLN A 21 18.51 16.36 -9.12
C GLN A 21 19.32 17.15 -8.10
N PRO A 22 19.97 18.26 -8.52
CA PRO A 22 20.80 19.06 -7.64
C PRO A 22 19.99 19.51 -6.43
N VAL A 23 20.61 19.41 -5.25
CA VAL A 23 20.10 19.78 -3.93
C VAL A 23 19.29 21.08 -4.04
N HIS A 24 17.97 20.97 -4.07
CA HIS A 24 17.10 22.12 -3.95
C HIS A 24 17.36 22.71 -2.56
N ALA A 25 17.54 24.03 -2.49
CA ALA A 25 17.64 24.73 -1.23
C ALA A 25 16.42 24.34 -0.39
N VAL A 26 16.67 23.70 0.76
CA VAL A 26 15.62 23.19 1.65
C VAL A 26 14.65 24.33 1.97
N ASN A 27 13.43 24.23 1.45
CA ASN A 27 12.38 25.21 1.66
C ASN A 27 11.74 24.96 3.04
N ILE A 28 11.18 25.98 3.68
CA ILE A 28 10.41 25.82 4.92
C ILE A 28 9.24 24.84 4.71
N ASN A 29 8.68 24.81 3.51
CA ASN A 29 7.66 23.85 3.12
C ASN A 29 8.16 22.39 3.17
N ASP A 30 9.43 22.16 2.85
CA ASP A 30 10.05 20.83 2.86
C ASP A 30 10.15 20.29 4.30
N ILE A 31 10.46 21.17 5.25
CA ILE A 31 10.51 20.84 6.69
C ILE A 31 9.12 20.51 7.21
N ALA A 32 8.11 21.33 6.85
CA ALA A 32 6.73 21.11 7.27
C ALA A 32 6.17 19.78 6.74
N THR A 33 6.43 19.45 5.47
CA THR A 33 6.03 18.17 4.89
C THR A 33 6.79 17.01 5.53
N ALA A 34 8.10 17.13 5.75
CA ALA A 34 8.90 16.09 6.40
C ALA A 34 8.35 15.76 7.80
N LEU A 35 8.02 16.77 8.61
CA LEU A 35 7.44 16.58 9.95
C LEU A 35 6.05 15.93 9.90
N LYS A 36 5.23 16.26 8.90
CA LYS A 36 3.92 15.61 8.72
C LYS A 36 4.08 14.15 8.33
N VAL A 37 4.95 13.86 7.37
CA VAL A 37 5.25 12.50 6.90
C VAL A 37 5.82 11.66 8.03
N GLU A 38 6.73 12.21 8.85
CA GLU A 38 7.26 11.54 10.03
C GLU A 38 6.14 11.15 11.01
N LYS A 39 5.24 12.07 11.37
CA LYS A 39 4.09 11.76 12.23
C LYS A 39 3.16 10.69 11.63
N LEU A 40 2.97 10.70 10.32
CA LEU A 40 2.17 9.68 9.63
C LEU A 40 2.87 8.32 9.66
N ILE A 41 4.19 8.27 9.50
CA ILE A 41 4.99 7.05 9.61
C ILE A 41 4.95 6.49 11.03
N GLU A 42 5.02 7.35 12.06
CA GLU A 42 4.87 6.92 13.44
C GLU A 42 3.49 6.30 13.71
N LYS A 43 2.42 6.92 13.19
CA LYS A 43 1.06 6.34 13.25
C LYS A 43 0.99 5.01 12.51
N ALA A 44 1.55 4.92 11.30
CA ALA A 44 1.59 3.70 10.52
C ALA A 44 2.33 2.59 11.29
N ASN A 45 3.47 2.89 11.89
CA ASN A 45 4.23 1.96 12.73
C ASN A 45 3.44 1.52 13.97
N LYS A 46 2.69 2.43 14.60
CA LYS A 46 1.81 2.10 15.74
C LYS A 46 0.72 1.11 15.31
N TYR A 47 0.05 1.35 14.19
CA TYR A 47 -1.00 0.45 13.68
C TYR A 47 -0.45 -0.86 13.13
N PHE A 48 0.75 -0.84 12.54
CA PHE A 48 1.49 -2.03 12.14
C PHE A 48 1.77 -2.95 13.34
N LYS A 49 2.31 -2.41 14.44
CA LYS A 49 2.56 -3.16 15.68
C LYS A 49 1.26 -3.69 16.31
N ALA A 50 0.18 -2.94 16.21
CA ALA A 50 -1.14 -3.35 16.69
C ALA A 50 -1.88 -4.32 15.74
N GLN A 51 -1.34 -4.57 14.53
CA GLN A 51 -2.00 -5.32 13.45
C GLN A 51 -3.40 -4.79 13.08
N ASP A 52 -3.64 -3.48 13.27
CA ASP A 52 -4.91 -2.81 12.92
C ASP A 52 -4.91 -2.45 11.43
N SER A 53 -5.32 -3.40 10.59
CA SER A 53 -5.29 -3.28 9.13
C SER A 53 -6.14 -2.12 8.61
N LYS A 54 -7.26 -1.80 9.26
CA LYS A 54 -8.17 -0.73 8.83
C LYS A 54 -7.53 0.64 9.02
N LYS A 55 -7.03 0.94 10.22
CA LYS A 55 -6.39 2.24 10.50
C LYS A 55 -5.07 2.40 9.77
N LEU A 56 -4.34 1.29 9.59
CA LEU A 56 -3.12 1.29 8.79
C LEU A 56 -3.40 1.64 7.33
N LEU A 57 -4.49 1.10 6.76
CA LEU A 57 -4.92 1.39 5.40
C LEU A 57 -5.32 2.87 5.24
N GLU A 58 -6.07 3.42 6.19
CA GLU A 58 -6.41 4.85 6.20
C GLU A 58 -5.13 5.71 6.28
N THR A 59 -4.20 5.38 7.18
CA THR A 59 -2.92 6.10 7.31
C THR A 59 -2.06 5.99 6.04
N MET A 60 -2.12 4.85 5.34
CA MET A 60 -1.42 4.66 4.06
C MET A 60 -1.97 5.58 2.97
N LEU A 61 -3.29 5.78 2.92
CA LEU A 61 -3.91 6.74 2.01
C LEU A 61 -3.57 8.19 2.38
N ASP A 62 -3.49 8.53 3.67
CA ASP A 62 -3.00 9.85 4.10
C ASP A 62 -1.58 10.11 3.61
N ILE A 63 -0.67 9.13 3.77
CA ILE A 63 0.71 9.22 3.28
C ILE A 63 0.75 9.35 1.76
N LYS A 64 -0.09 8.59 1.03
CA LYS A 64 -0.23 8.72 -0.42
C LYS A 64 -0.60 10.16 -0.79
N HIS A 65 -1.68 10.69 -0.21
CA HIS A 65 -2.17 12.02 -0.55
C HIS A 65 -1.17 13.13 -0.19
N GLU A 66 -0.47 13.03 0.95
CA GLU A 66 0.58 14.00 1.31
C GLU A 66 1.76 13.92 0.32
N THR A 67 2.11 12.70 -0.12
CA THR A 67 3.16 12.49 -1.13
C THR A 67 2.73 13.05 -2.50
N GLU A 68 1.49 12.81 -2.93
CA GLU A 68 0.93 13.37 -4.17
C GLU A 68 0.87 14.90 -4.10
N ALA A 69 0.47 15.47 -2.96
CA ALA A 69 0.39 16.91 -2.74
C ALA A 69 1.77 17.58 -2.79
N TYR A 70 2.80 16.94 -2.20
CA TYR A 70 4.16 17.47 -2.21
C TYR A 70 4.83 17.35 -3.58
N THR A 71 4.70 16.20 -4.24
CA THR A 71 5.40 15.92 -5.51
C THR A 71 4.65 16.46 -6.73
N GLY A 72 3.35 16.71 -6.60
CA GLY A 72 2.44 17.00 -7.73
C GLY A 72 2.19 15.79 -8.64
N GLN A 73 2.73 14.62 -8.32
CA GLN A 73 2.60 13.41 -9.11
C GLN A 73 1.48 12.53 -8.56
N LYS A 74 0.56 12.08 -9.42
CA LYS A 74 -0.45 11.09 -9.03
C LYS A 74 0.18 9.70 -8.94
N ILE A 75 -0.04 9.04 -7.81
CA ILE A 75 0.48 7.70 -7.54
C ILE A 75 -0.57 6.67 -7.94
N ASP A 76 -0.23 5.83 -8.92
CA ASP A 76 -1.08 4.70 -9.30
C ASP A 76 -0.83 3.50 -8.36
N ILE A 77 -1.79 3.27 -7.47
CA ILE A 77 -1.80 2.15 -6.52
C ILE A 77 -1.65 0.80 -7.23
N SER A 78 -2.16 0.65 -8.46
CA SER A 78 -2.00 -0.59 -9.24
C SER A 78 -0.53 -0.87 -9.53
N ASN A 79 0.19 0.14 -10.01
CA ASN A 79 1.59 0.02 -10.35
C ASN A 79 2.45 -0.19 -9.10
N SER A 80 2.12 0.48 -7.99
CA SER A 80 2.78 0.27 -6.70
C SER A 80 2.54 -1.14 -6.15
N LEU A 81 1.34 -1.69 -6.30
CA LEU A 81 1.04 -3.07 -5.93
C LEU A 81 1.82 -4.07 -6.79
N ASP A 82 1.94 -3.83 -8.09
CA ASP A 82 2.72 -4.69 -8.99
C ASP A 82 4.22 -4.66 -8.62
N GLN A 83 4.73 -3.51 -8.16
CA GLN A 83 6.09 -3.41 -7.62
C GLN A 83 6.25 -4.24 -6.35
N VAL A 84 5.30 -4.15 -5.41
CA VAL A 84 5.30 -4.97 -4.19
C VAL A 84 5.20 -6.47 -4.53
N GLU A 85 4.37 -6.86 -5.50
CA GLU A 85 4.28 -8.25 -5.96
C GLU A 85 5.62 -8.77 -6.51
N LYS A 86 6.31 -7.95 -7.32
CA LYS A 86 7.64 -8.28 -7.85
C LYS A 86 8.66 -8.51 -6.74
N GLU A 87 8.69 -7.63 -5.73
CA GLU A 87 9.56 -7.76 -4.55
C GLU A 87 9.26 -9.02 -3.75
N ILE A 88 7.98 -9.35 -3.55
CA ILE A 88 7.55 -10.57 -2.85
C ILE A 88 8.04 -11.81 -3.60
N LYS A 89 7.86 -11.86 -4.92
CA LYS A 89 8.35 -12.98 -5.76
C LYS A 89 9.87 -13.07 -5.76
N ALA A 90 10.56 -11.93 -5.83
CA ALA A 90 12.03 -11.88 -5.82
C ALA A 90 12.61 -12.47 -4.52
N LYS A 91 11.90 -12.30 -3.39
CA LYS A 91 12.27 -12.87 -2.09
C LYS A 91 11.72 -14.29 -1.84
N GLY A 92 11.21 -14.96 -2.88
CA GLY A 92 10.71 -16.34 -2.79
C GLY A 92 9.30 -16.48 -2.22
N GLY A 93 8.59 -15.37 -2.02
CA GLY A 93 7.22 -15.33 -1.56
C GLY A 93 6.22 -15.87 -2.57
N LYS A 94 5.16 -16.53 -2.08
CA LYS A 94 4.01 -16.97 -2.88
C LYS A 94 2.76 -16.29 -2.35
N ILE A 95 2.23 -15.34 -3.10
CA ILE A 95 0.92 -14.73 -2.87
C ILE A 95 0.06 -15.00 -4.10
N SER A 96 -1.19 -15.40 -3.89
CA SER A 96 -2.09 -15.68 -4.99
C SER A 96 -2.55 -14.39 -5.68
N LYS A 97 -2.79 -14.45 -7.00
CA LYS A 97 -3.36 -13.31 -7.74
C LYS A 97 -4.74 -12.91 -7.19
N ALA A 98 -5.49 -13.86 -6.65
CA ALA A 98 -6.79 -13.61 -6.02
C ALA A 98 -6.63 -12.72 -4.78
N GLU A 99 -5.63 -12.98 -3.93
CA GLU A 99 -5.36 -12.18 -2.74
C GLU A 99 -4.92 -10.75 -3.10
N LEU A 100 -4.06 -10.60 -4.10
CA LEU A 100 -3.66 -9.27 -4.59
C LEU A 100 -4.86 -8.51 -5.17
N LYS A 101 -5.75 -9.18 -5.91
CA LYS A 101 -6.98 -8.58 -6.44
C LYS A 101 -7.90 -8.13 -5.30
N ALA A 102 -8.05 -8.94 -4.25
CA ALA A 102 -8.83 -8.59 -3.07
C ALA A 102 -8.24 -7.38 -2.33
N ILE A 103 -6.92 -7.35 -2.11
CA ILE A 103 -6.23 -6.19 -1.50
C ILE A 103 -6.45 -4.93 -2.34
N LYS A 104 -6.30 -5.02 -3.66
CA LYS A 104 -6.54 -3.91 -4.59
C LYS A 104 -7.97 -3.39 -4.49
N ASN A 105 -8.96 -4.28 -4.40
CA ASN A 105 -10.36 -3.91 -4.24
C ASN A 105 -10.62 -3.23 -2.89
N THR A 106 -10.02 -3.74 -1.81
CA THR A 106 -10.11 -3.14 -0.47
C THR A 106 -9.51 -1.74 -0.43
N ILE A 107 -8.32 -1.55 -1.02
CA ILE A 107 -7.69 -0.22 -1.13
C ILE A 107 -8.60 0.73 -1.93
N LYS A 108 -9.13 0.29 -3.08
CA LYS A 108 -10.06 1.11 -3.88
C LYS A 108 -11.34 1.48 -3.13
N LYS A 109 -11.93 0.55 -2.38
CA LYS A 109 -13.10 0.81 -1.54
C LYS A 109 -12.76 1.84 -0.45
N SER A 110 -11.59 1.71 0.17
CA SER A 110 -11.12 2.66 1.19
C SER A 110 -10.82 4.05 0.61
N GLU A 111 -10.21 4.13 -0.59
CA GLU A 111 -9.93 5.41 -1.26
C GLU A 111 -11.22 6.14 -1.63
N LYS A 112 -12.24 5.41 -2.11
CA LYS A 112 -13.57 5.99 -2.34
C LYS A 112 -14.21 6.52 -1.05
N LYS A 113 -14.13 5.76 0.04
CA LYS A 113 -14.62 6.19 1.36
C LYS A 113 -13.88 7.43 1.85
N HIS A 114 -12.56 7.47 1.66
CA HIS A 114 -11.71 8.59 2.03
C HIS A 114 -12.07 9.86 1.25
N ASN A 115 -12.23 9.73 -0.08
CA ASN A 115 -12.67 10.84 -0.93
C ASN A 115 -14.07 11.34 -0.55
N HIS A 116 -15.00 10.44 -0.23
CA HIS A 116 -16.33 10.83 0.22
C HIS A 116 -16.27 11.60 1.56
N LYS A 117 -15.48 11.14 2.53
CA LYS A 117 -15.24 11.87 3.79
C LYS A 117 -14.66 13.26 3.52
N ALA A 118 -13.68 13.38 2.63
CA ALA A 118 -13.08 14.65 2.28
C ALA A 118 -14.08 15.62 1.63
N LEU A 119 -14.91 15.14 0.71
CA LEU A 119 -15.98 15.94 0.09
C LEU A 119 -17.02 16.38 1.11
N TYR A 120 -17.43 15.49 2.01
CA TYR A 120 -18.38 15.82 3.07
C TYR A 120 -17.81 16.87 4.03
N MET A 121 -16.54 16.73 4.41
CA MET A 121 -15.85 17.71 5.24
C MET A 121 -15.77 19.09 4.55
N ALA A 122 -15.48 19.13 3.25
CA ALA A 122 -15.49 20.37 2.48
C ALA A 122 -16.89 21.01 2.45
N ALA A 123 -17.93 20.22 2.19
CA ALA A 123 -19.31 20.71 2.19
C ALA A 123 -19.76 21.21 3.59
N ALA A 124 -19.35 20.54 4.66
CA ALA A 124 -19.62 20.98 6.03
C ALA A 124 -18.93 22.33 6.34
N LEU A 125 -17.67 22.49 5.92
CA LEU A 125 -16.92 23.75 6.04
C LEU A 125 -17.60 24.89 5.26
N GLU A 126 -18.04 24.64 4.02
CA GLU A 126 -18.72 25.63 3.19
C GLU A 126 -20.10 26.04 3.74
N SER A 127 -20.85 25.08 4.30
CA SER A 127 -22.17 25.32 4.88
C SER A 127 -22.12 25.89 6.31
N GLY A 128 -20.95 25.91 6.95
CA GLY A 128 -20.80 26.31 8.35
C GLY A 128 -21.38 25.30 9.34
N CYS A 129 -21.72 24.09 8.89
CA CYS A 129 -22.24 23.03 9.73
C CYS A 129 -21.11 22.30 10.47
N ASN A 130 -21.41 21.78 11.67
CA ASN A 130 -20.46 20.95 12.39
C ASN A 130 -20.25 19.62 11.67
N TYR A 131 -18.99 19.28 11.41
CA TYR A 131 -18.60 17.99 10.85
C TYR A 131 -18.80 16.88 11.88
N ASP A 132 -19.64 15.90 11.56
CA ASP A 132 -19.82 14.67 12.35
C ASP A 132 -19.28 13.47 11.56
N ALA A 133 -18.18 12.89 12.05
CA ALA A 133 -17.51 11.77 11.42
C ALA A 133 -18.37 10.48 11.43
N ASP A 134 -19.23 10.30 12.42
CA ASP A 134 -20.05 9.10 12.56
C ASP A 134 -21.22 9.13 11.59
N ALA A 135 -21.86 10.30 11.42
CA ALA A 135 -22.89 10.52 10.42
C ALA A 135 -22.39 10.17 9.00
N VAL A 136 -21.17 10.59 8.64
CA VAL A 136 -20.56 10.29 7.33
C VAL A 136 -20.32 8.80 7.13
N ASN A 137 -19.89 8.10 8.17
CA ASN A 137 -19.69 6.65 8.08
C ASN A 137 -21.01 5.92 7.84
N ILE A 138 -22.09 6.34 8.53
CA ILE A 138 -23.43 5.77 8.38
C ILE A 138 -23.98 6.04 6.98
N GLU A 139 -23.84 7.27 6.48
CA GLU A 139 -24.28 7.65 5.14
C GLU A 139 -23.53 6.85 4.06
N TRP A 140 -22.21 6.74 4.18
CA TRP A 140 -21.41 5.93 3.26
C TRP A 140 -21.85 4.46 3.23
N ASP A 141 -22.10 3.88 4.40
CA ASP A 141 -22.54 2.48 4.51
C ASP A 141 -23.96 2.30 3.93
N TYR A 142 -24.84 3.29 4.09
CA TYR A 142 -26.16 3.31 3.48
C TYR A 142 -26.08 3.40 1.95
N LEU A 143 -25.24 4.28 1.41
CA LEU A 143 -25.00 4.43 -0.03
C LEU A 143 -24.42 3.14 -0.62
N CYS A 144 -23.45 2.52 0.06
CA CYS A 144 -22.88 1.24 -0.35
C CYS A 144 -23.94 0.14 -0.40
N LYS A 145 -24.77 0.02 0.64
CA LYS A 145 -25.86 -0.97 0.72
C LYS A 145 -26.97 -0.73 -0.30
N SER A 146 -27.23 0.53 -0.66
CA SER A 146 -28.23 0.90 -1.65
C SER A 146 -27.73 0.64 -3.08
N ALA A 147 -26.44 0.86 -3.33
CA ALA A 147 -25.79 0.57 -4.60
C ALA A 147 -25.58 -0.94 -4.85
N SER A 148 -25.47 -1.76 -3.79
CA SER A 148 -25.26 -3.21 -3.91
C SER A 148 -26.54 -4.00 -4.21
N LYS A 149 -27.74 -3.43 -4.02
CA LYS A 149 -29.05 -4.07 -4.29
C LYS A 149 -29.33 -4.46 -5.76
N GLY A 150 -28.37 -4.31 -6.66
CA GLY A 150 -28.45 -4.76 -8.06
C GLY A 150 -27.18 -5.45 -8.59
N LYS A 151 -26.19 -5.73 -7.73
CA LYS A 151 -24.92 -6.41 -8.10
C LYS A 151 -24.65 -7.58 -7.18
N ASP A 152 -25.57 -8.54 -7.15
CA ASP A 152 -25.30 -9.85 -6.55
C ASP A 152 -24.44 -10.68 -7.50
N LYS A 153 -23.20 -11.02 -7.08
CA LYS A 153 -22.54 -12.35 -7.20
C LYS A 153 -21.00 -12.40 -7.34
N GLU A 154 -20.23 -11.31 -7.40
CA GLU A 154 -18.77 -11.45 -7.63
C GLU A 154 -17.81 -11.04 -6.49
N ASP A 155 -18.32 -10.45 -5.40
CA ASP A 155 -17.49 -10.10 -4.24
C ASP A 155 -17.85 -11.01 -3.06
N GLU A 156 -17.60 -12.32 -3.14
CA GLU A 156 -17.31 -13.04 -1.90
C GLU A 156 -16.11 -12.33 -1.29
N GLU A 157 -16.31 -11.64 -0.15
CA GLU A 157 -15.25 -10.96 0.59
C GLU A 157 -14.22 -12.02 1.00
N MET A 158 -13.22 -12.22 0.14
CA MET A 158 -12.11 -13.10 0.42
C MET A 158 -11.47 -12.62 1.71
N ILE A 159 -11.58 -13.43 2.77
CA ILE A 159 -11.00 -13.12 4.06
C ILE A 159 -9.47 -13.23 3.89
N LEU A 160 -8.84 -12.06 3.76
CA LEU A 160 -7.40 -11.95 3.64
C LEU A 160 -6.75 -12.13 5.01
N PRO A 161 -5.68 -12.94 5.13
CA PRO A 161 -4.91 -12.99 6.36
C PRO A 161 -4.43 -11.59 6.73
N VAL A 162 -4.67 -11.20 8.00
CA VAL A 162 -4.31 -9.87 8.49
C VAL A 162 -2.83 -9.54 8.22
N ARG A 163 -1.94 -10.53 8.36
CA ARG A 163 -0.50 -10.38 8.08
C ARG A 163 -0.20 -10.03 6.63
N VAL A 164 -0.92 -10.62 5.67
CA VAL A 164 -0.76 -10.31 4.25
C VAL A 164 -1.24 -8.89 3.97
N THR A 165 -2.43 -8.53 4.47
CA THR A 165 -3.00 -7.18 4.29
C THR A 165 -2.11 -6.10 4.93
N VAL A 166 -1.68 -6.30 6.18
CA VAL A 166 -0.81 -5.38 6.92
C VAL A 166 0.56 -5.29 6.25
N GLY A 167 1.14 -6.42 5.82
CA GLY A 167 2.42 -6.47 5.14
C GLY A 167 2.42 -5.74 3.81
N VAL A 168 1.45 -6.00 2.94
CA VAL A 168 1.31 -5.29 1.66
C VAL A 168 1.04 -3.80 1.88
N THR A 169 0.22 -3.44 2.87
CA THR A 169 -0.07 -2.03 3.18
C THR A 169 1.19 -1.28 3.64
N ILE A 170 2.01 -1.86 4.51
CA ILE A 170 3.30 -1.25 4.91
C ILE A 170 4.30 -1.19 3.76
N ALA A 171 4.33 -2.21 2.90
CA ALA A 171 5.18 -2.17 1.73
C ALA A 171 4.80 -1.01 0.78
N LEU A 172 3.51 -0.78 0.58
CA LEU A 172 3.00 0.36 -0.20
C LEU A 172 3.37 1.72 0.44
N VAL A 173 3.24 1.83 1.76
CA VAL A 173 3.72 3.03 2.49
C VAL A 173 5.20 3.29 2.19
N GLY A 174 6.02 2.24 2.25
CA GLY A 174 7.43 2.34 1.90
C GLY A 174 7.65 2.82 0.46
N VAL A 175 6.90 2.28 -0.51
CA VAL A 175 6.97 2.71 -1.92
C VAL A 175 6.65 4.21 -2.05
N PHE A 176 5.59 4.70 -1.42
CA PHE A 176 5.23 6.13 -1.53
C PHE A 176 6.30 7.04 -0.94
N ILE A 177 6.84 6.67 0.22
CA ILE A 177 7.89 7.44 0.89
C ILE A 177 9.17 7.49 0.05
N THR A 178 9.50 6.46 -0.74
CA THR A 178 10.69 6.51 -1.61
C THR A 178 10.61 7.56 -2.72
N ILE A 179 9.42 8.06 -3.04
CA ILE A 179 9.21 9.14 -4.02
C ILE A 179 9.65 10.49 -3.44
N LEU A 180 9.62 10.63 -2.11
CA LEU A 180 9.98 11.87 -1.45
C LEU A 180 11.51 12.08 -1.44
N PRO A 181 12.00 13.26 -1.84
CA PRO A 181 13.43 13.55 -1.94
C PRO A 181 14.10 13.83 -0.58
N PHE A 182 13.53 13.40 0.55
CA PHE A 182 14.07 13.65 1.88
C PHE A 182 15.08 12.57 2.32
N PRO A 183 16.23 12.93 2.93
CA PRO A 183 17.21 11.94 3.38
C PRO A 183 16.64 10.85 4.32
N PRO A 184 15.76 11.14 5.30
CA PRO A 184 15.14 10.10 6.13
C PRO A 184 14.20 9.18 5.34
N CYS A 185 13.54 9.69 4.30
CA CYS A 185 12.63 8.89 3.47
C CYS A 185 13.40 7.85 2.65
N LYS A 186 14.65 8.14 2.27
CA LYS A 186 15.52 7.19 1.56
C LYS A 186 15.96 6.00 2.43
N THR A 187 15.99 6.15 3.75
CA THR A 187 16.31 5.04 4.66
C THR A 187 15.03 4.30 5.10
N TRP A 188 13.97 5.03 5.41
CA TRP A 188 12.71 4.44 5.86
C TRP A 188 11.94 3.71 4.75
N GLY A 189 11.92 4.26 3.53
CA GLY A 189 11.22 3.66 2.40
C GLY A 189 11.63 2.19 2.15
N PRO A 190 12.91 1.91 1.88
CA PRO A 190 13.40 0.54 1.67
C PRO A 190 13.21 -0.38 2.89
N ALA A 191 13.34 0.16 4.11
CA ALA A 191 13.14 -0.60 5.33
C ALA A 191 11.67 -1.04 5.49
N LEU A 192 10.71 -0.15 5.20
CA LEU A 192 9.28 -0.43 5.22
C LEU A 192 8.86 -1.39 4.09
N ILE A 193 9.42 -1.22 2.89
CA ILE A 193 9.22 -2.19 1.80
C ILE A 193 9.69 -3.57 2.26
N THR A 194 10.89 -3.66 2.81
CA THR A 194 11.47 -4.95 3.23
C THR A 194 10.70 -5.61 4.35
N SER A 195 10.30 -4.86 5.39
CA SER A 195 9.53 -5.40 6.51
C SER A 195 8.11 -5.79 6.09
N GLY A 196 7.44 -4.99 5.28
CA GLY A 196 6.11 -5.26 4.75
C GLY A 196 6.09 -6.50 3.86
N VAL A 197 7.07 -6.62 2.95
CA VAL A 197 7.24 -7.80 2.10
C VAL A 197 7.51 -9.05 2.95
N GLY A 198 8.40 -8.97 3.95
CA GLY A 198 8.68 -10.09 4.86
C GLY A 198 7.42 -10.59 5.56
N LEU A 199 6.63 -9.67 6.13
CA LEU A 199 5.39 -10.02 6.82
C LEU A 199 4.34 -10.61 5.86
N ALA A 200 4.26 -10.10 4.62
CA ALA A 200 3.33 -10.63 3.62
C ALA A 200 3.71 -12.06 3.19
N ILE A 201 5.01 -12.36 3.10
CA ILE A 201 5.51 -13.72 2.82
C ILE A 201 5.16 -14.67 3.96
N GLU A 202 5.43 -14.27 5.21
CA GLU A 202 5.08 -15.08 6.39
C GLU A 202 3.57 -15.37 6.46
N GLY A 203 2.74 -14.36 6.19
CA GLY A 203 1.29 -14.50 6.15
C GLY A 203 0.80 -15.44 5.04
N GLY A 204 1.41 -15.38 3.85
CA GLY A 204 1.07 -16.26 2.73
C GLY A 204 1.50 -17.71 2.97
N CYS A 205 2.70 -17.93 3.53
CA CYS A 205 3.20 -19.27 3.85
C CYS A 205 2.38 -19.95 4.94
N GLY A 206 2.01 -19.24 6.01
CA GLY A 206 1.19 -19.81 7.10
C GLY A 206 -0.15 -20.33 6.61
N LYS A 207 -0.81 -19.61 5.70
CA LYS A 207 -2.09 -20.04 5.11
C LYS A 207 -1.94 -21.31 4.27
N ILE A 208 -0.88 -21.43 3.46
CA ILE A 208 -0.61 -22.62 2.65
C ILE A 208 -0.37 -23.85 3.54
N GLU A 209 0.28 -23.68 4.70
CA GLU A 209 0.49 -24.77 5.65
C GLU A 209 -0.81 -25.23 6.31
N ASP A 210 -1.71 -24.30 6.64
CA ASP A 210 -2.98 -24.62 7.27
C ASP A 210 -3.97 -25.26 6.28
N ASP A 211 -4.04 -24.75 5.04
CA ASP A 211 -4.84 -25.36 3.96
C ASP A 211 -4.39 -26.81 3.69
N ARG A 212 -3.08 -27.10 3.72
CA ARG A 212 -2.54 -28.46 3.57
C ARG A 212 -2.88 -29.40 4.73
N LYS A 213 -3.01 -28.89 5.96
CA LYS A 213 -3.40 -29.69 7.12
C LYS A 213 -4.88 -30.06 7.05
N GLU A 214 -5.73 -29.12 6.62
CA GLU A 214 -7.16 -29.37 6.43
C GLU A 214 -7.44 -30.38 5.31
N GLU A 215 -6.72 -30.30 4.18
CA GLU A 215 -6.84 -31.29 3.10
C GLU A 215 -6.43 -32.69 3.53
N LYS A 216 -5.38 -32.82 4.36
CA LYS A 216 -4.99 -34.11 4.94
C LYS A 216 -6.09 -34.65 5.85
N ASN A 217 -6.64 -33.83 6.74
CA ASN A 217 -7.69 -34.28 7.66
C ASN A 217 -8.97 -34.71 6.95
N LYS A 218 -9.36 -34.05 5.84
CA LYS A 218 -10.50 -34.47 5.00
C LYS A 218 -10.27 -35.78 4.24
N LYS A 219 -9.02 -36.15 3.99
CA LYS A 219 -8.68 -37.38 3.25
C LYS A 219 -8.62 -38.62 4.15
N TYR A 220 -8.61 -38.43 5.47
CA TYR A 220 -8.57 -39.48 6.50
C TYR A 220 -9.84 -39.53 7.36
N SER A 221 -10.88 -38.79 6.98
CA SER A 221 -12.23 -38.88 7.56
C SER A 221 -13.21 -39.44 6.55
#